data_AF-R8H1I2-F1
#
_entry.id   AF-R8H1I2-F1
#
_cell.length_a   1.000
_cell.length_b   1.000
_cell.length_c   1.000
_cell.angle_alpha   90.00
_cell.angle_beta   90.00
_cell.angle_gamma   90.00
#
_symmetry.space_group_name_H-M   'P 1'
#
loop_
_entity.id
_entity.type
_entity.pdbx_description
1 polymer ?
#
loop_
_entity_poly.entity_id
_entity_poly.type
_entity_poly.pdbx_seq_one_letter_code
_entity_poly.pdbx_strand_id
1 'polypeptide(L)'
;MKNILFGLACYIIFLICEWSNLNPVEAIILLSILLFIPMSFCIIDKKKRNGSYVLFYKFVSFLYPIAAISAMLAFVTNHYFFALLWFAYTGIVALFGVSRLLERGWKPIEETAIDSAFIYLFLGGFWFFASVAKVSIMYFSSDIVLLTAAHFHYSAFLLPLSAGLLGRKREKRSKVYDAIMFIIVISPMTVAIGITYSRIFEFFAVFIYLCAIYGYGVYVWRTKFNAISAKVLLVLSSSTLMVTIMFSLIYSYGNFKQVMTITIAQMVWIHGVVNGIGVALPAFVGWMIEKSTPNYKYYGKTMSRLRGNATVGEAFLHNRNLIDSKEYKGLVDKMNDFHSEAFDMAKITLSIIRFYENTKEYELQSHIKWTRWFRPVAFCYEKMSKRVGQIHLGMGGKWETMHGSIIGIIDEKDGRENVRA
;
A
#
# COMPACT_ATOMS: atom_id res chain seq x y z
N MET A 1 -14.24 14.10 -4.47
CA MET A 1 -15.67 14.22 -4.83
C MET A 1 -15.89 14.55 -6.31
N LYS A 2 -15.26 15.57 -6.90
CA LYS A 2 -15.39 15.89 -8.35
C LYS A 2 -15.27 14.66 -9.27
N ASN A 3 -14.21 13.87 -9.10
CA ASN A 3 -13.97 12.67 -9.93
C ASN A 3 -15.02 11.56 -9.72
N ILE A 4 -15.63 11.48 -8.53
CA ILE A 4 -16.70 10.50 -8.25
C ILE A 4 -17.98 10.89 -9.01
N LEU A 5 -18.36 12.18 -8.94
CA LEU A 5 -19.52 12.68 -9.68
C LEU A 5 -19.34 12.53 -11.20
N PHE A 6 -18.14 12.85 -11.70
CA PHE A 6 -17.80 12.68 -13.11
C PHE A 6 -17.90 11.21 -13.55
N GLY A 7 -17.34 10.29 -12.77
CA GLY A 7 -17.42 8.86 -13.08
C GLY A 7 -18.85 8.31 -12.97
N LEU A 8 -19.64 8.78 -11.99
CA LEU A 8 -21.05 8.43 -11.90
C LEU A 8 -21.83 8.84 -13.15
N ALA A 9 -21.60 10.07 -13.64
CA ALA A 9 -22.23 10.54 -14.88
C ALA A 9 -21.83 9.67 -16.08
N CYS A 10 -20.53 9.32 -16.21
CA CYS A 10 -20.07 8.42 -17.26
C CYS A 10 -20.71 7.03 -17.15
N TYR A 11 -20.86 6.49 -15.93
CA TYR A 11 -21.48 5.19 -15.72
C TYR A 11 -22.96 5.18 -16.10
N ILE A 12 -23.70 6.26 -15.76
CA ILE A 12 -25.10 6.42 -16.18
C ILE A 12 -25.19 6.50 -17.72
N ILE A 13 -24.31 7.27 -18.37
CA ILE A 13 -24.27 7.36 -19.84
C ILE A 13 -24.03 5.97 -20.45
N PHE A 14 -23.07 5.21 -19.93
CA PHE A 14 -22.80 3.84 -20.37
C PHE A 14 -24.05 2.95 -20.28
N LEU A 15 -24.75 2.97 -19.13
CA LEU A 15 -25.96 2.17 -18.95
C LEU A 15 -27.09 2.57 -19.91
N ILE A 16 -27.19 3.85 -20.27
CA ILE A 16 -28.17 4.34 -21.25
C ILE A 16 -27.79 3.87 -22.66
N CYS A 17 -26.52 4.00 -23.04
CA CYS A 17 -26.04 3.61 -24.38
C CYS A 17 -26.16 2.11 -24.62
N GLU A 18 -25.82 1.28 -23.63
CA GLU A 18 -25.76 -0.18 -23.74
C GLU A 18 -27.00 -0.89 -23.17
N TRP A 19 -28.10 -0.16 -22.91
CA TRP A 19 -29.29 -0.71 -22.22
C TRP A 19 -29.84 -1.98 -22.87
N SER A 20 -29.83 -2.06 -24.21
CA SER A 20 -30.37 -3.19 -24.96
C SER A 20 -29.48 -4.44 -24.93
N ASN A 21 -28.17 -4.29 -24.73
CA ASN A 21 -27.18 -5.37 -24.82
C ASN A 21 -26.19 -5.35 -23.65
N LEU A 22 -26.66 -4.98 -22.45
CA LEU A 22 -25.79 -4.77 -21.29
C LEU A 22 -25.10 -6.07 -20.86
N ASN A 23 -23.77 -6.12 -21.01
CA ASN A 23 -22.95 -7.20 -20.47
C ASN A 23 -22.70 -6.96 -18.97
N PRO A 24 -23.13 -7.89 -18.07
CA PRO A 24 -22.98 -7.71 -16.63
C PRO A 24 -21.52 -7.61 -16.19
N VAL A 25 -20.57 -8.26 -16.89
CA VAL A 25 -19.14 -8.22 -16.52
C VAL A 25 -18.54 -6.86 -16.86
N GLU A 26 -18.87 -6.31 -18.03
CA GLU A 26 -18.43 -4.98 -18.44
C GLU A 26 -18.99 -3.91 -17.49
N ALA A 27 -20.26 -4.04 -17.10
CA ALA A 27 -20.91 -3.15 -16.16
C ALA A 27 -20.19 -3.13 -14.79
N ILE A 28 -19.87 -4.28 -14.20
CA ILE A 28 -19.15 -4.30 -12.91
C ILE A 28 -17.70 -3.81 -13.01
N ILE A 29 -17.02 -4.04 -14.15
CA ILE A 29 -15.69 -3.47 -14.40
C ILE A 29 -15.78 -1.95 -14.43
N LEU A 30 -16.69 -1.39 -15.23
CA LEU A 30 -16.88 0.05 -15.32
C LEU A 30 -17.35 0.67 -14.01
N LEU A 31 -18.18 -0.03 -13.24
CA LEU A 31 -18.57 0.41 -11.90
C LEU A 31 -17.33 0.59 -11.00
N SER A 32 -16.38 -0.34 -11.06
CA SER A 32 -15.13 -0.18 -10.32
C SER A 32 -14.28 0.98 -10.83
N ILE A 33 -14.08 1.05 -12.15
CA ILE A 33 -13.28 2.09 -12.81
C ILE A 33 -13.80 3.49 -12.50
N LEU A 34 -15.11 3.68 -12.65
CA LEU A 34 -15.77 4.98 -12.64
C LEU A 34 -16.20 5.42 -11.23
N LEU A 35 -16.39 4.49 -10.30
CA LEU A 35 -16.91 4.80 -8.96
C LEU A 35 -15.95 4.41 -7.84
N PHE A 36 -15.50 3.16 -7.80
CA PHE A 36 -14.74 2.64 -6.66
C PHE A 36 -13.30 3.16 -6.60
N ILE A 37 -12.61 3.20 -7.73
CA ILE A 37 -11.26 3.76 -7.81
C ILE A 37 -11.22 5.22 -7.34
N PRO A 38 -12.05 6.18 -7.85
CA PRO A 38 -12.02 7.54 -7.33
C PRO A 38 -12.49 7.66 -5.88
N MET A 39 -13.39 6.79 -5.40
CA MET A 39 -13.76 6.74 -3.97
C MET A 39 -12.58 6.35 -3.10
N SER A 40 -11.74 5.40 -3.51
CA SER A 40 -10.55 4.98 -2.75
C SER A 40 -9.61 6.16 -2.47
N PHE A 41 -9.40 7.04 -3.45
CA PHE A 41 -8.60 8.24 -3.31
C PHE A 41 -9.21 9.26 -2.34
N CYS A 42 -10.47 9.15 -1.93
CA CYS A 42 -11.02 9.97 -0.85
C CYS A 42 -10.68 9.43 0.55
N ILE A 43 -10.26 8.16 0.66
CA ILE A 43 -10.05 7.46 1.94
C ILE A 43 -8.55 7.38 2.30
N ILE A 44 -7.67 7.42 1.30
CA ILE A 44 -6.23 7.20 1.48
C ILE A 44 -5.37 8.48 1.51
N ASP A 45 -4.22 8.39 2.18
CA ASP A 45 -3.24 9.47 2.26
C ASP A 45 -2.49 9.69 0.94
N LYS A 46 -2.26 10.96 0.62
CA LYS A 46 -1.66 11.41 -0.66
C LYS A 46 -0.36 12.18 -0.48
N LYS A 47 0.07 12.34 0.77
CA LYS A 47 1.21 13.18 1.14
C LYS A 47 2.47 12.33 1.29
N LYS A 48 3.60 12.93 0.97
CA LYS A 48 4.96 12.41 1.21
C LYS A 48 5.41 12.67 2.63
N ARG A 49 6.58 12.11 3.01
CA ARG A 49 7.21 12.39 4.31
C ARG A 49 7.35 13.88 4.60
N ASN A 50 7.71 14.71 3.61
CA ASN A 50 7.86 16.15 3.77
C ASN A 50 6.55 16.96 3.71
N GLY A 51 5.38 16.30 3.69
CA GLY A 51 4.07 16.96 3.66
C GLY A 51 3.57 17.40 2.27
N SER A 52 4.44 17.41 1.26
CA SER A 52 4.04 17.66 -0.14
C SER A 52 3.20 16.51 -0.71
N TYR A 53 2.42 16.76 -1.77
CA TYR A 53 1.69 15.69 -2.45
C TYR A 53 2.62 14.76 -3.24
N VAL A 54 2.31 13.46 -3.25
CA VAL A 54 2.97 12.50 -4.13
C VAL A 54 2.77 12.95 -5.59
N LEU A 55 3.87 13.02 -6.36
CA LEU A 55 3.86 13.54 -7.73
C LEU A 55 2.84 12.80 -8.61
N PHE A 56 2.85 11.47 -8.56
CA PHE A 56 1.91 10.64 -9.31
C PHE A 56 0.45 10.86 -8.90
N TYR A 57 0.15 11.23 -7.66
CA TYR A 57 -1.24 11.56 -7.27
C TYR A 57 -1.78 12.77 -8.04
N LYS A 58 -0.94 13.78 -8.30
CA LYS A 58 -1.35 14.95 -9.10
C LYS A 58 -1.75 14.52 -10.52
N PHE A 59 -0.94 13.65 -11.14
CA PHE A 59 -1.23 13.09 -12.46
C PHE A 59 -2.49 12.21 -12.46
N VAL A 60 -2.64 11.31 -11.49
CA VAL A 60 -3.85 10.50 -11.29
C VAL A 60 -5.09 11.39 -11.25
N SER A 61 -5.09 12.44 -10.41
CA SER A 61 -6.25 13.31 -10.27
C SER A 61 -6.57 14.10 -11.54
N PHE A 62 -5.55 14.53 -12.28
CA PHE A 62 -5.69 15.35 -13.49
C PHE A 62 -6.14 14.52 -14.70
N LEU A 63 -5.55 13.32 -14.89
CA LEU A 63 -5.80 12.46 -16.05
C LEU A 63 -7.04 11.57 -15.89
N TYR A 64 -7.59 11.46 -14.67
CA TYR A 64 -8.74 10.60 -14.39
C TYR A 64 -9.93 10.81 -15.35
N PRO A 65 -10.41 12.04 -15.65
CA PRO A 65 -11.56 12.22 -16.53
C PRO A 65 -11.33 11.66 -17.94
N ILE A 66 -10.12 11.84 -18.48
CA ILE A 66 -9.73 11.34 -19.80
C ILE A 66 -9.67 9.80 -19.77
N ALA A 67 -9.06 9.23 -18.74
CA ALA A 67 -8.96 7.79 -18.58
C ALA A 67 -10.33 7.12 -18.37
N ALA A 68 -11.21 7.76 -17.60
CA ALA A 68 -12.58 7.29 -17.33
C ALA A 68 -13.44 7.26 -18.60
N ILE A 69 -13.44 8.34 -19.39
CA ILE A 69 -14.12 8.36 -20.70
C ILE A 69 -13.52 7.29 -21.61
N SER A 70 -12.19 7.16 -21.64
CA SER A 70 -11.54 6.15 -22.48
C SER A 70 -11.96 4.74 -22.10
N ALA A 71 -11.95 4.38 -20.81
CA ALA A 71 -12.41 3.06 -20.37
C ALA A 71 -13.88 2.79 -20.77
N MET A 72 -14.76 3.77 -20.64
CA MET A 72 -16.15 3.66 -21.09
C MET A 72 -16.25 3.46 -22.61
N LEU A 73 -15.58 4.31 -23.39
CA LEU A 73 -15.57 4.23 -24.86
C LEU A 73 -14.96 2.93 -25.35
N ALA A 74 -14.01 2.33 -24.62
CA ALA A 74 -13.41 1.07 -24.99
C ALA A 74 -14.44 -0.07 -25.10
N PHE A 75 -15.45 -0.12 -24.23
CA PHE A 75 -16.54 -1.10 -24.34
C PHE A 75 -17.60 -0.68 -25.35
N VAL A 76 -18.04 0.58 -25.34
CA VAL A 76 -19.07 1.08 -26.28
C VAL A 76 -18.62 0.96 -27.75
N THR A 77 -17.35 1.27 -28.03
CA THR A 77 -16.80 1.26 -29.39
C THR A 77 -16.04 -0.01 -29.74
N ASN A 78 -15.74 -0.87 -28.76
CA ASN A 78 -14.85 -2.02 -28.90
C ASN A 78 -13.46 -1.68 -29.46
N HIS A 79 -12.98 -0.44 -29.27
CA HIS A 79 -11.73 0.03 -29.85
C HIS A 79 -10.57 -0.01 -28.84
N TYR A 80 -9.52 -0.79 -29.15
CA TYR A 80 -8.39 -1.06 -28.25
C TYR A 80 -7.60 0.19 -27.83
N PHE A 81 -7.54 1.23 -28.67
CA PHE A 81 -6.83 2.47 -28.36
C PHE A 81 -7.34 3.11 -27.06
N PHE A 82 -8.66 3.13 -26.84
CA PHE A 82 -9.21 3.66 -25.59
C PHE A 82 -8.85 2.79 -24.38
N ALA A 83 -8.80 1.47 -24.58
CA ALA A 83 -8.34 0.56 -23.54
C ALA A 83 -6.85 0.73 -23.20
N LEU A 84 -6.02 1.09 -24.18
CA LEU A 84 -4.61 1.41 -23.99
C LEU A 84 -4.43 2.66 -23.12
N LEU A 85 -5.28 3.69 -23.31
CA LEU A 85 -5.25 4.89 -22.47
C LEU A 85 -5.62 4.56 -21.01
N TRP A 86 -6.61 3.70 -20.79
CA TRP A 86 -6.93 3.18 -19.46
C TRP A 86 -5.76 2.38 -18.87
N PHE A 87 -5.15 1.49 -19.64
CA PHE A 87 -3.99 0.72 -19.18
C PHE A 87 -2.82 1.63 -18.77
N ALA A 88 -2.47 2.61 -19.59
CA ALA A 88 -1.44 3.61 -19.26
C ALA A 88 -1.77 4.35 -17.96
N TYR A 89 -3.04 4.74 -17.77
CA TYR A 89 -3.50 5.39 -16.55
C TYR A 89 -3.35 4.49 -15.30
N THR A 90 -3.68 3.20 -15.40
CA THR A 90 -3.46 2.25 -14.29
C THR A 90 -1.97 2.10 -13.94
N GLY A 91 -1.06 2.28 -14.90
CA GLY A 91 0.38 2.35 -14.64
C GLY A 91 0.76 3.54 -13.75
N ILE A 92 0.17 4.71 -13.98
CA ILE A 92 0.37 5.90 -13.14
C ILE A 92 -0.17 5.65 -11.72
N VAL A 93 -1.33 4.98 -11.61
CA VAL A 93 -1.92 4.58 -10.32
C VAL A 93 -1.02 3.59 -9.56
N ALA A 94 -0.43 2.61 -10.24
CA ALA A 94 0.52 1.69 -9.64
C ALA A 94 1.80 2.41 -9.19
N LEU A 95 2.34 3.34 -9.98
CA LEU A 95 3.48 4.18 -9.59
C LEU A 95 3.16 5.03 -8.36
N PHE A 96 1.92 5.48 -8.20
CA PHE A 96 1.47 6.12 -6.96
C PHE A 96 1.53 5.16 -5.76
N GLY A 97 1.05 3.92 -5.89
CA GLY A 97 1.16 2.90 -4.85
C GLY A 97 2.62 2.56 -4.49
N VAL A 98 3.47 2.34 -5.50
CA VAL A 98 4.92 2.10 -5.32
C VAL A 98 5.58 3.30 -4.64
N SER A 99 5.25 4.53 -5.03
CA SER A 99 5.81 5.72 -4.41
C SER A 99 5.47 5.83 -2.93
N ARG A 100 4.23 5.49 -2.53
CA ARG A 100 3.85 5.44 -1.12
C ARG A 100 4.61 4.36 -0.35
N LEU A 101 4.77 3.18 -0.96
CA LEU A 101 5.52 2.07 -0.37
C LEU A 101 6.99 2.42 -0.18
N LEU A 102 7.64 3.05 -1.17
CA LEU A 102 9.05 3.46 -1.08
C LEU A 102 9.26 4.62 -0.09
N GLU A 103 8.36 5.60 -0.09
CA GLU A 103 8.40 6.71 0.86
C GLU A 103 8.23 6.23 2.29
N ARG A 104 7.40 5.22 2.56
CA ARG A 104 7.19 4.73 3.93
C ARG A 104 8.17 3.62 4.33
N GLY A 105 8.45 2.69 3.43
CA GLY A 105 8.99 1.37 3.70
C GLY A 105 7.89 0.31 3.85
N TRP A 106 8.29 -0.95 4.03
CA TRP A 106 7.37 -2.10 4.00
C TRP A 106 6.53 -2.27 5.28
N LYS A 107 6.86 -1.52 6.34
CA LYS A 107 6.10 -1.49 7.60
C LYS A 107 5.38 -0.14 7.78
N PRO A 108 4.18 -0.14 8.37
CA PRO A 108 3.45 -1.32 8.84
C PRO A 108 2.73 -2.06 7.68
N ILE A 109 2.29 -3.29 7.93
CA ILE A 109 1.73 -4.17 6.89
C ILE A 109 0.39 -3.66 6.35
N GLU A 110 -0.43 -3.01 7.18
CA GLU A 110 -1.71 -2.44 6.80
C GLU A 110 -1.60 -1.40 5.68
N GLU A 111 -0.56 -0.56 5.72
CA GLU A 111 -0.33 0.41 4.65
C GLU A 111 0.21 -0.27 3.40
N THR A 112 1.03 -1.32 3.54
CA THR A 112 1.55 -2.09 2.40
C THR A 112 0.43 -2.85 1.69
N ALA A 113 -0.60 -3.32 2.41
CA ALA A 113 -1.79 -3.91 1.81
C ALA A 113 -2.59 -2.88 0.99
N ILE A 114 -2.73 -1.65 1.51
CA ILE A 114 -3.36 -0.53 0.77
C ILE A 114 -2.57 -0.20 -0.49
N ASP A 115 -1.25 -0.09 -0.40
CA ASP A 115 -0.40 0.22 -1.57
C ASP A 115 -0.47 -0.89 -2.63
N SER A 116 -0.50 -2.16 -2.18
CA SER A 116 -0.64 -3.33 -3.06
C SER A 116 -1.95 -3.30 -3.86
N ALA A 117 -3.05 -2.82 -3.25
CA ALA A 117 -4.32 -2.63 -3.96
C ALA A 117 -4.15 -1.76 -5.22
N PHE A 118 -3.44 -0.63 -5.10
CA PHE A 118 -3.21 0.27 -6.23
C PHE A 118 -2.23 -0.31 -7.26
N ILE A 119 -1.27 -1.13 -6.83
CA ILE A 119 -0.35 -1.83 -7.73
C ILE A 119 -1.12 -2.88 -8.56
N TYR A 120 -2.05 -3.62 -7.95
CA TYR A 120 -2.86 -4.62 -8.66
C TYR A 120 -3.75 -4.04 -9.77
N LEU A 121 -4.13 -2.76 -9.68
CA LEU A 121 -4.89 -2.11 -10.74
C LEU A 121 -4.13 -2.07 -12.08
N PHE A 122 -2.80 -2.08 -12.08
CA PHE A 122 -2.02 -2.19 -13.32
C PHE A 122 -2.26 -3.52 -14.05
N LEU A 123 -2.36 -4.62 -13.31
CA LEU A 123 -2.74 -5.91 -13.89
C LEU A 123 -4.20 -5.85 -14.36
N GLY A 124 -5.08 -5.18 -13.64
CA GLY A 124 -6.44 -4.89 -14.11
C GLY A 124 -6.44 -4.22 -15.48
N GLY A 125 -5.69 -3.11 -15.62
CA GLY A 125 -5.57 -2.38 -16.89
C GLY A 125 -5.00 -3.24 -18.02
N PHE A 126 -4.00 -4.09 -17.73
CA PHE A 126 -3.44 -5.02 -18.70
C PHE A 126 -4.49 -6.02 -19.21
N TRP A 127 -5.21 -6.68 -18.30
CA TRP A 127 -6.24 -7.67 -18.67
C TRP A 127 -7.44 -7.01 -19.37
N PHE A 128 -7.80 -5.79 -18.98
CA PHE A 128 -8.82 -4.99 -19.64
C PHE A 128 -8.42 -4.66 -21.09
N PHE A 129 -7.20 -4.18 -21.29
CA PHE A 129 -6.65 -3.93 -22.62
C PHE A 129 -6.63 -5.20 -23.47
N ALA A 130 -6.11 -6.32 -22.91
CA ALA A 130 -6.08 -7.59 -23.60
C ALA A 130 -7.47 -8.08 -24.01
N SER A 131 -8.48 -7.88 -23.15
CA SER A 131 -9.87 -8.23 -23.44
C SER A 131 -10.44 -7.44 -24.62
N VAL A 132 -10.31 -6.12 -24.62
CA VAL A 132 -10.84 -5.26 -25.70
C VAL A 132 -10.06 -5.45 -26.99
N ALA A 133 -8.73 -5.60 -26.91
CA ALA A 133 -7.86 -5.86 -28.05
C ALA A 133 -7.95 -7.31 -28.57
N LYS A 134 -8.73 -8.18 -27.92
CA LYS A 134 -8.88 -9.61 -28.27
C LYS A 134 -7.54 -10.35 -28.37
N VAL A 135 -6.60 -10.00 -27.49
CA VAL A 135 -5.28 -10.63 -27.44
C VAL A 135 -5.42 -12.04 -26.86
N SER A 136 -4.97 -13.05 -27.59
CA SER A 136 -4.94 -14.43 -27.10
C SER A 136 -3.82 -14.61 -26.07
N ILE A 137 -4.18 -14.91 -24.81
CA ILE A 137 -3.24 -15.13 -23.71
C ILE A 137 -3.43 -16.55 -23.18
N MET A 138 -2.35 -17.34 -23.11
CA MET A 138 -2.31 -18.64 -22.40
C MET A 138 -3.49 -19.59 -22.72
N TYR A 139 -3.97 -19.57 -23.98
CA TYR A 139 -5.14 -20.34 -24.45
C TYR A 139 -6.47 -20.06 -23.71
N PHE A 140 -6.56 -18.95 -22.99
CA PHE A 140 -7.78 -18.55 -22.31
C PHE A 140 -8.84 -18.10 -23.32
N SER A 141 -10.11 -18.43 -23.02
CA SER A 141 -11.24 -17.85 -23.74
C SER A 141 -11.36 -16.36 -23.44
N SER A 142 -11.98 -15.61 -24.35
CA SER A 142 -12.24 -14.17 -24.18
C SER A 142 -12.98 -13.86 -22.88
N ASP A 143 -13.89 -14.74 -22.47
CA ASP A 143 -14.62 -14.59 -21.20
C ASP A 143 -13.68 -14.66 -19.99
N ILE A 144 -12.73 -15.60 -19.98
CA ILE A 144 -11.77 -15.72 -18.88
C ILE A 144 -10.86 -14.48 -18.82
N VAL A 145 -10.44 -13.95 -19.97
CA VAL A 145 -9.65 -12.71 -20.06
C VAL A 145 -10.43 -11.53 -19.46
N LEU A 146 -11.70 -11.37 -19.84
CA LEU A 146 -12.58 -10.31 -19.32
C LEU A 146 -12.87 -10.48 -17.82
N LEU A 147 -13.19 -11.69 -17.36
CA LEU A 147 -13.39 -11.99 -15.94
C LEU A 147 -12.12 -11.73 -15.13
N THR A 148 -10.94 -11.99 -15.70
CA THR A 148 -9.66 -11.70 -15.04
C THR A 148 -9.47 -10.19 -14.88
N ALA A 149 -9.84 -9.39 -15.89
CA ALA A 149 -9.87 -7.94 -15.79
C ALA A 149 -10.81 -7.48 -14.65
N ALA A 150 -11.98 -8.10 -14.50
CA ALA A 150 -12.88 -7.84 -13.38
C ALA A 150 -12.24 -8.17 -12.03
N HIS A 151 -11.60 -9.33 -11.88
CA HIS A 151 -10.97 -9.74 -10.62
C HIS A 151 -9.91 -8.73 -10.14
N PHE A 152 -9.09 -8.20 -11.05
CA PHE A 152 -8.04 -7.24 -10.69
C PHE A 152 -8.55 -5.82 -10.42
N HIS A 153 -9.55 -5.35 -11.17
CA HIS A 153 -10.20 -4.06 -10.88
C HIS A 153 -11.06 -4.10 -9.63
N TYR A 154 -11.48 -5.29 -9.22
CA TYR A 154 -12.47 -5.45 -8.18
C TYR A 154 -11.89 -6.12 -6.93
N SER A 155 -11.70 -7.45 -6.95
CA SER A 155 -11.33 -8.23 -5.75
C SER A 155 -9.90 -7.95 -5.29
N ALA A 156 -8.92 -7.99 -6.22
CA ALA A 156 -7.51 -7.74 -5.92
C ALA A 156 -7.24 -6.27 -5.53
N PHE A 157 -8.20 -5.39 -5.76
CA PHE A 157 -8.16 -4.00 -5.34
C PHE A 157 -8.89 -3.79 -4.00
N LEU A 158 -10.18 -4.14 -3.94
CA LEU A 158 -11.04 -3.88 -2.79
C LEU A 158 -10.55 -4.57 -1.52
N LEU A 159 -10.17 -5.84 -1.60
CA LEU A 159 -9.89 -6.63 -0.40
C LEU A 159 -8.58 -6.24 0.28
N PRO A 160 -7.45 -6.08 -0.43
CA PRO A 160 -6.23 -5.54 0.17
C PRO A 160 -6.42 -4.13 0.73
N LEU A 161 -7.18 -3.27 0.03
CA LEU A 161 -7.53 -1.94 0.53
C LEU A 161 -8.31 -2.03 1.84
N SER A 162 -9.39 -2.80 1.87
CA SER A 162 -10.28 -2.92 3.04
C SER A 162 -9.59 -3.59 4.23
N ALA A 163 -8.79 -4.63 3.98
CA ALA A 163 -8.00 -5.30 5.02
C ALA A 163 -6.95 -4.34 5.64
N GLY A 164 -6.31 -3.51 4.83
CA GLY A 164 -5.42 -2.46 5.31
C GLY A 164 -6.15 -1.36 6.10
N LEU A 165 -7.30 -0.88 5.63
CA LEU A 165 -8.12 0.11 6.34
C LEU A 165 -8.64 -0.40 7.69
N LEU A 166 -9.02 -1.68 7.76
CA LEU A 166 -9.36 -2.35 9.03
C LEU A 166 -8.11 -2.49 9.91
N GLY A 167 -6.95 -2.75 9.32
CA GLY A 167 -5.67 -2.83 10.01
C GLY A 167 -5.29 -1.54 10.76
N ARG A 168 -5.67 -0.37 10.23
CA ARG A 168 -5.50 0.93 10.90
C ARG A 168 -6.34 1.05 12.17
N LYS A 169 -7.52 0.43 12.22
CA LYS A 169 -8.45 0.49 13.36
C LYS A 169 -8.06 -0.40 14.54
N ARG A 170 -6.99 -1.19 14.43
CA ARG A 170 -6.57 -2.11 15.49
C ARG A 170 -5.89 -1.35 16.63
N GLU A 171 -6.36 -1.57 17.84
CA GLU A 171 -5.72 -1.05 19.06
C GLU A 171 -4.42 -1.82 19.40
N LYS A 172 -4.40 -3.13 19.13
CA LYS A 172 -3.26 -4.02 19.41
C LYS A 172 -2.85 -4.81 18.17
N ARG A 173 -1.55 -5.05 18.03
CA ARG A 173 -1.02 -5.92 16.96
C ARG A 173 -1.48 -7.36 17.19
N SER A 174 -1.92 -8.02 16.11
CA SER A 174 -2.31 -9.43 16.11
C SER A 174 -1.57 -10.13 14.98
N LYS A 175 -0.70 -11.09 15.32
CA LYS A 175 0.00 -11.92 14.34
C LYS A 175 -0.97 -12.70 13.44
N VAL A 176 -2.13 -13.08 13.99
CA VAL A 176 -3.18 -13.78 13.24
C VAL A 176 -3.74 -12.88 12.13
N TYR A 177 -4.06 -11.63 12.46
CA TYR A 177 -4.60 -10.71 11.46
C TYR A 177 -3.52 -10.20 10.48
N ASP A 178 -2.27 -10.08 10.92
CA ASP A 178 -1.14 -9.83 10.01
C ASP A 178 -0.99 -10.97 8.98
N ALA A 179 -1.16 -12.23 9.41
CA ALA A 179 -1.16 -13.39 8.51
C ALA A 179 -2.37 -13.39 7.55
N ILE A 180 -3.58 -13.11 8.05
CA ILE A 180 -4.79 -12.96 7.22
C ILE A 180 -4.57 -11.91 6.13
N MET A 181 -4.05 -10.74 6.50
CA MET A 181 -3.81 -9.64 5.57
C MET A 181 -2.75 -10.00 4.54
N PHE A 182 -1.65 -10.65 4.96
CA PHE A 182 -0.64 -11.16 4.04
C PHE A 182 -1.23 -12.15 3.03
N ILE A 183 -2.05 -13.10 3.50
CA ILE A 183 -2.76 -14.05 2.64
C ILE A 183 -3.66 -13.29 1.66
N ILE A 184 -4.45 -12.32 2.10
CA ILE A 184 -5.32 -11.53 1.23
C ILE A 184 -4.52 -10.80 0.14
N VAL A 185 -3.36 -10.24 0.48
CA VAL A 185 -2.52 -9.51 -0.47
C VAL A 185 -1.91 -10.44 -1.52
N ILE A 186 -1.46 -11.64 -1.13
CA ILE A 186 -0.78 -12.56 -2.07
C ILE A 186 -1.76 -13.44 -2.86
N SER A 187 -2.98 -13.65 -2.36
CA SER A 187 -3.97 -14.56 -2.92
C SER A 187 -4.35 -14.31 -4.39
N PRO A 188 -4.50 -13.07 -4.87
CA PRO A 188 -4.78 -12.83 -6.29
C PRO A 188 -3.74 -13.46 -7.23
N MET A 189 -2.45 -13.42 -6.85
CA MET A 189 -1.38 -14.05 -7.64
C MET A 189 -1.38 -15.56 -7.50
N THR A 190 -1.58 -16.09 -6.29
CA THR A 190 -1.56 -17.55 -6.08
C THR A 190 -2.74 -18.23 -6.77
N VAL A 191 -3.94 -17.64 -6.72
CA VAL A 191 -5.12 -18.17 -7.42
C VAL A 191 -4.93 -18.10 -8.95
N ALA A 192 -4.39 -17.01 -9.49
CA ALA A 192 -4.10 -16.90 -10.93
C ALA A 192 -3.11 -17.98 -11.41
N ILE A 193 -2.06 -18.25 -10.62
CA ILE A 193 -1.11 -19.34 -10.89
C ILE A 193 -1.83 -20.70 -10.87
N GLY A 194 -2.74 -20.94 -9.91
CA GLY A 194 -3.53 -22.16 -9.84
C GLY A 194 -4.41 -22.40 -11.05
N ILE A 195 -5.18 -21.39 -11.46
CA ILE A 195 -6.04 -21.46 -12.65
C ILE A 195 -5.20 -21.79 -13.90
N THR A 196 -3.99 -21.24 -13.98
CA THR A 196 -3.10 -21.39 -15.16
C THR A 196 -2.43 -22.76 -15.21
N TYR A 197 -1.93 -23.27 -14.08
CA TYR A 197 -0.99 -24.40 -14.09
C TYR A 197 -1.48 -25.66 -13.37
N SER A 198 -2.37 -25.56 -12.37
CA SER A 198 -2.76 -26.73 -11.56
C SER A 198 -4.09 -26.55 -10.83
N ARG A 199 -5.07 -27.40 -11.17
CA ARG A 199 -6.39 -27.44 -10.52
C ARG A 199 -6.33 -27.82 -9.04
N ILE A 200 -5.34 -28.64 -8.65
CA ILE A 200 -5.11 -29.00 -7.25
C ILE A 200 -4.63 -27.77 -6.48
N PHE A 201 -3.66 -27.05 -7.05
CA PHE A 201 -3.15 -25.83 -6.44
C PHE A 201 -4.22 -24.73 -6.39
N GLU A 202 -5.04 -24.59 -7.45
CA GLU A 202 -6.20 -23.70 -7.50
C GLU A 202 -7.12 -23.93 -6.29
N PHE A 203 -7.54 -25.18 -6.06
CA PHE A 203 -8.44 -25.52 -4.97
C PHE A 203 -7.90 -25.13 -3.60
N PHE A 204 -6.64 -25.49 -3.29
CA PHE A 204 -6.03 -25.13 -2.00
C PHE A 204 -5.77 -23.62 -1.87
N ALA A 205 -5.40 -22.93 -2.95
CA ALA A 205 -5.24 -21.48 -2.94
C ALA A 205 -6.57 -20.78 -2.64
N VAL A 206 -7.67 -21.20 -3.26
CA VAL A 206 -9.01 -20.69 -3.00
C VAL A 206 -9.46 -21.00 -1.58
N PHE A 207 -9.20 -22.22 -1.07
CA PHE A 207 -9.53 -22.60 0.30
C PHE A 207 -8.80 -21.75 1.35
N ILE A 208 -7.49 -21.54 1.19
CA ILE A 208 -6.70 -20.68 2.08
C ILE A 208 -7.21 -19.24 2.03
N TYR A 209 -7.54 -18.75 0.84
CA TYR A 209 -8.07 -17.40 0.66
C TYR A 209 -9.44 -17.22 1.32
N LEU A 210 -10.31 -18.22 1.23
CA LEU A 210 -11.59 -18.28 1.91
C LEU A 210 -11.42 -18.21 3.44
N CYS A 211 -10.49 -18.97 4.02
CA CYS A 211 -10.21 -18.89 5.45
C CYS A 211 -9.77 -17.48 5.86
N ALA A 212 -8.94 -16.82 5.04
CA ALA A 212 -8.52 -15.44 5.29
C ALA A 212 -9.68 -14.44 5.18
N ILE A 213 -10.58 -14.61 4.20
CA ILE A 213 -11.79 -13.78 4.06
C ILE A 213 -12.73 -13.95 5.25
N TYR A 214 -12.93 -15.17 5.75
CA TYR A 214 -13.70 -15.43 6.96
C TYR A 214 -13.08 -14.77 8.18
N GLY A 215 -11.75 -14.92 8.33
CA GLY A 215 -11.00 -14.22 9.36
C GLY A 215 -11.20 -12.71 9.28
N TYR A 216 -11.04 -12.12 8.10
CA TYR A 216 -11.29 -10.69 7.86
C TYR A 216 -12.72 -10.30 8.27
N GLY A 217 -13.74 -11.05 7.87
CA GLY A 217 -15.14 -10.76 8.24
C GLY A 217 -15.38 -10.79 9.75
N VAL A 218 -14.84 -11.78 10.46
CA VAL A 218 -14.91 -11.84 11.93
C VAL A 218 -14.20 -10.65 12.57
N TYR A 219 -13.06 -10.21 12.04
CA TYR A 219 -12.38 -9.00 12.52
C TYR A 219 -13.19 -7.73 12.25
N VAL A 220 -13.87 -7.61 11.11
CA VAL A 220 -14.80 -6.50 10.84
C VAL A 220 -15.89 -6.46 11.91
N TRP A 221 -16.53 -7.60 12.21
CA TRP A 221 -17.64 -7.66 13.17
C TRP A 221 -17.25 -7.26 14.60
N ARG A 222 -16.01 -7.60 15.00
CA ARG A 222 -15.45 -7.29 16.33
C ARG A 222 -14.89 -5.87 16.46
N THR A 223 -14.56 -5.23 15.35
CA THR A 223 -13.92 -3.91 15.36
C THR A 223 -14.91 -2.82 15.74
N LYS A 224 -14.46 -1.84 16.52
CA LYS A 224 -15.22 -0.64 16.83
C LYS A 224 -15.04 0.39 15.71
N PHE A 225 -16.16 0.88 15.20
CA PHE A 225 -16.22 1.92 14.17
C PHE A 225 -16.68 3.24 14.79
N ASN A 226 -16.30 4.35 14.18
CA ASN A 226 -16.68 5.69 14.62
C ASN A 226 -18.16 5.96 14.36
N ALA A 227 -18.73 5.38 13.30
CA ALA A 227 -20.13 5.53 12.93
C ALA A 227 -20.84 4.17 12.85
N ILE A 228 -22.08 4.11 13.36
CA ILE A 228 -22.92 2.91 13.30
C ILE A 228 -23.25 2.55 11.84
N SER A 229 -23.54 3.55 11.00
CA SER A 229 -23.79 3.34 9.57
C SER A 229 -22.58 2.71 8.85
N ALA A 230 -21.36 3.15 9.16
CA ALA A 230 -20.14 2.53 8.64
C ALA A 230 -20.02 1.07 9.07
N LYS A 231 -20.28 0.78 10.35
CA LYS A 231 -20.28 -0.60 10.87
C LYS A 231 -21.29 -1.47 10.15
N VAL A 232 -22.54 -1.03 10.03
CA VAL A 232 -23.61 -1.80 9.38
C VAL A 232 -23.24 -2.11 7.93
N LEU A 233 -22.78 -1.12 7.17
CA LEU A 233 -22.37 -1.31 5.77
C LEU A 233 -21.19 -2.28 5.64
N LEU A 234 -20.17 -2.15 6.50
CA LEU A 234 -18.99 -3.02 6.45
C LEU A 234 -19.28 -4.45 6.91
N VAL A 235 -20.16 -4.63 7.89
CA VAL A 235 -20.67 -5.95 8.31
C VAL A 235 -21.49 -6.58 7.20
N LEU A 236 -22.39 -5.83 6.55
CA LEU A 236 -23.17 -6.31 5.41
C LEU A 236 -22.26 -6.73 4.25
N SER A 237 -21.28 -5.90 3.93
CA SER A 237 -20.27 -6.17 2.91
C SER A 237 -19.47 -7.45 3.20
N SER A 238 -18.93 -7.58 4.42
CA SER A 238 -18.12 -8.75 4.78
C SER A 238 -18.94 -10.03 4.87
N SER A 239 -20.16 -9.97 5.41
CA SER A 239 -21.07 -11.13 5.47
C SER A 239 -21.47 -11.60 4.08
N THR A 240 -21.79 -10.68 3.17
CA THR A 240 -22.12 -11.01 1.77
C THR A 240 -20.93 -11.69 1.10
N LEU A 241 -19.72 -11.14 1.27
CA LEU A 241 -18.51 -11.73 0.72
C LEU A 241 -18.21 -13.15 1.25
N MET A 242 -18.46 -13.39 2.54
CA MET A 242 -18.30 -14.72 3.14
C MET A 242 -19.25 -15.74 2.52
N VAL A 243 -20.47 -15.34 2.15
CA VAL A 243 -21.41 -16.21 1.45
C VAL A 243 -20.96 -16.42 -0.01
N THR A 244 -20.63 -15.36 -0.73
CA THR A 244 -20.30 -15.46 -2.17
C THR A 244 -18.99 -16.20 -2.45
N ILE A 245 -18.02 -16.18 -1.53
CA ILE A 245 -16.76 -16.94 -1.67
C ILE A 245 -16.98 -18.46 -1.52
N MET A 246 -18.04 -18.92 -0.83
CA MET A 246 -18.39 -20.35 -0.79
C MET A 246 -18.64 -20.89 -2.20
N PHE A 247 -19.33 -20.13 -3.04
CA PHE A 247 -19.59 -20.54 -4.43
C PHE A 247 -18.30 -20.66 -5.24
N SER A 248 -17.28 -19.83 -4.96
CA SER A 248 -15.96 -19.99 -5.60
C SER A 248 -15.27 -21.28 -5.18
N LEU A 249 -15.40 -21.69 -3.91
CA LEU A 249 -14.87 -22.98 -3.45
C LEU A 249 -15.62 -24.15 -4.09
N ILE A 250 -16.96 -24.09 -4.18
CA ILE A 250 -17.78 -25.12 -4.84
C ILE A 250 -17.42 -25.24 -6.32
N TYR A 251 -17.22 -24.12 -7.00
CA TYR A 251 -16.76 -24.07 -8.39
C TYR A 251 -15.36 -24.71 -8.54
N SER A 252 -14.39 -24.30 -7.72
CA SER A 252 -13.03 -24.84 -7.78
C SER A 252 -12.97 -26.33 -7.41
N TYR A 253 -13.82 -26.79 -6.48
CA TYR A 253 -13.99 -28.21 -6.17
C TYR A 253 -14.54 -29.00 -7.36
N GLY A 254 -15.52 -28.44 -8.09
CA GLY A 254 -16.03 -29.00 -9.33
C GLY A 254 -14.93 -29.17 -10.38
N ASN A 255 -14.12 -28.14 -10.60
CA ASN A 255 -12.95 -28.20 -11.48
C ASN A 255 -11.93 -29.26 -11.03
N PHE A 256 -11.65 -29.35 -9.73
CA PHE A 256 -10.76 -30.37 -9.17
C PHE A 256 -11.28 -31.80 -9.42
N LYS A 257 -12.59 -32.01 -9.30
CA LYS A 257 -13.26 -33.29 -9.54
C LYS A 257 -13.67 -33.53 -10.99
N GLN A 258 -13.41 -32.57 -11.89
CA GLN A 258 -13.85 -32.60 -13.29
C GLN A 258 -15.36 -32.79 -13.45
N VAL A 259 -16.15 -32.22 -12.53
CA VAL A 259 -17.62 -32.22 -12.58
C VAL A 259 -18.13 -30.79 -12.62
N MET A 260 -19.14 -30.53 -13.44
CA MET A 260 -19.76 -29.22 -13.53
C MET A 260 -20.67 -28.99 -12.30
N THR A 261 -20.21 -28.18 -11.35
CA THR A 261 -21.00 -27.79 -10.17
C THR A 261 -21.77 -26.49 -10.42
N ILE A 262 -21.07 -25.45 -10.88
CA ILE A 262 -21.60 -24.11 -11.15
C ILE A 262 -21.10 -23.65 -12.52
N THR A 263 -21.98 -23.12 -13.36
CA THR A 263 -21.58 -22.58 -14.67
C THR A 263 -20.90 -21.22 -14.54
N ILE A 264 -20.11 -20.82 -15.54
CA ILE A 264 -19.47 -19.50 -15.57
C ILE A 264 -20.52 -18.38 -15.49
N ALA A 265 -21.63 -18.51 -16.21
CA ALA A 265 -22.74 -17.54 -16.17
C ALA A 265 -23.35 -17.42 -14.76
N GLN A 266 -23.57 -18.53 -14.06
CA GLN A 266 -24.04 -18.52 -12.67
C GLN A 266 -23.01 -17.85 -11.74
N MET A 267 -21.72 -18.13 -11.91
CA MET A 267 -20.65 -17.48 -11.14
C MET A 267 -20.60 -15.97 -11.38
N VAL A 268 -20.81 -15.50 -12.61
CA VAL A 268 -20.86 -14.06 -12.92
C VAL A 268 -21.97 -13.38 -12.13
N TRP A 269 -23.16 -13.98 -12.02
CA TRP A 269 -24.26 -13.38 -11.25
C TRP A 269 -24.07 -13.52 -9.73
N ILE A 270 -23.87 -14.74 -9.24
CA ILE A 270 -23.86 -15.05 -7.79
C ILE A 270 -22.60 -14.51 -7.11
N HIS A 271 -21.45 -14.56 -7.78
CA HIS A 271 -20.19 -14.10 -7.23
C HIS A 271 -19.80 -12.73 -7.80
N GLY A 272 -19.86 -12.53 -9.12
CA GLY A 272 -19.44 -11.27 -9.74
C GLY A 272 -20.34 -10.08 -9.40
N VAL A 273 -21.59 -10.10 -9.85
CA VAL A 273 -22.57 -9.00 -9.71
C VAL A 273 -22.93 -8.76 -8.25
N VAL A 274 -23.26 -9.81 -7.50
CA VAL A 274 -23.57 -9.70 -6.06
C VAL A 274 -22.39 -9.12 -5.29
N ASN A 275 -21.14 -9.49 -5.60
CA ASN A 275 -20.01 -8.79 -4.98
C ASN A 275 -20.00 -7.34 -5.43
N GLY A 276 -20.00 -7.07 -6.73
CA GLY A 276 -20.05 -5.73 -7.34
C GLY A 276 -20.89 -4.73 -6.55
N ILE A 277 -22.15 -5.09 -6.29
CA ILE A 277 -23.13 -4.23 -5.63
C ILE A 277 -23.21 -4.49 -4.12
N GLY A 278 -23.30 -5.74 -3.68
CA GLY A 278 -23.55 -6.13 -2.29
C GLY A 278 -22.30 -6.14 -1.40
N VAL A 279 -21.09 -6.10 -1.97
CA VAL A 279 -19.82 -6.07 -1.24
C VAL A 279 -19.09 -4.75 -1.43
N ALA A 280 -18.75 -4.35 -2.66
CA ALA A 280 -17.92 -3.16 -2.87
C ALA A 280 -18.62 -1.87 -2.52
N LEU A 281 -19.85 -1.67 -3.02
CA LEU A 281 -20.57 -0.42 -2.77
C LEU A 281 -20.71 -0.15 -1.25
N PRO A 282 -21.22 -1.08 -0.42
CA PRO A 282 -21.26 -0.86 1.02
C PRO A 282 -19.86 -0.76 1.64
N ALA A 283 -18.85 -1.46 1.14
CA ALA A 283 -17.48 -1.32 1.65
C ALA A 283 -16.92 0.09 1.42
N PHE A 284 -16.96 0.60 0.18
CA PHE A 284 -16.43 1.93 -0.14
C PHE A 284 -17.18 3.02 0.59
N VAL A 285 -18.52 2.97 0.61
CA VAL A 285 -19.33 3.94 1.35
C VAL A 285 -19.05 3.85 2.85
N GLY A 286 -19.00 2.63 3.41
CA GLY A 286 -18.69 2.41 4.82
C GLY A 286 -17.32 2.97 5.22
N TRP A 287 -16.29 2.73 4.40
CA TRP A 287 -14.95 3.27 4.65
C TRP A 287 -14.86 4.79 4.45
N MET A 288 -15.62 5.37 3.52
CA MET A 288 -15.73 6.83 3.36
C MET A 288 -16.39 7.49 4.56
N ILE A 289 -17.40 6.86 5.16
CA ILE A 289 -18.05 7.34 6.38
C ILE A 289 -17.09 7.20 7.57
N GLU A 290 -16.41 6.06 7.69
CA GLU A 290 -15.51 5.77 8.82
C GLU A 290 -14.30 6.71 8.86
N LYS A 291 -13.78 7.11 7.70
CA LYS A 291 -12.56 7.94 7.56
C LYS A 291 -11.38 7.37 8.34
N SER A 292 -11.11 6.08 8.16
CA SER A 292 -10.02 5.36 8.85
C SER A 292 -8.66 6.03 8.61
N THR A 293 -8.17 6.76 9.62
CA THR A 293 -6.84 7.39 9.63
C THR A 293 -5.80 6.43 10.21
N PRO A 294 -4.54 6.50 9.75
CA PRO A 294 -3.47 5.73 10.37
C PRO A 294 -3.26 6.12 11.83
N ASN A 295 -2.99 5.14 12.70
CA ASN A 295 -2.64 5.37 14.11
C ASN A 295 -1.36 6.20 14.30
N TYR A 296 -0.50 6.25 13.29
CA TYR A 296 0.75 7.00 13.31
C TYR A 296 0.87 7.88 12.08
N LYS A 297 1.27 9.14 12.27
CA LYS A 297 1.56 10.06 11.16
C LYS A 297 2.88 9.65 10.50
N TYR A 298 2.79 8.81 9.48
CA TYR A 298 3.94 8.39 8.67
C TYR A 298 4.46 9.52 7.77
N TYR A 299 3.58 10.45 7.39
CA TYR A 299 3.82 11.50 6.42
C TYR A 299 3.70 12.88 7.07
N GLY A 300 4.32 13.90 6.46
CA GLY A 300 4.30 15.28 6.98
C GLY A 300 5.24 15.56 8.15
N LYS A 301 6.33 14.80 8.29
CA LYS A 301 7.40 15.07 9.25
C LYS A 301 8.42 16.04 8.67
N THR A 302 8.90 16.97 9.48
CA THR A 302 10.00 17.85 9.11
C THR A 302 11.28 17.02 9.02
N MET A 303 11.85 16.94 7.82
CA MET A 303 13.09 16.22 7.54
C MET A 303 14.08 17.20 6.91
N SER A 304 15.37 16.93 7.07
CA SER A 304 16.41 17.70 6.40
C SER A 304 16.18 17.73 4.88
N ARG A 305 16.38 18.91 4.30
CA ARG A 305 16.42 19.17 2.85
C ARG A 305 17.77 18.80 2.25
N LEU A 306 18.79 18.60 3.09
CA LEU A 306 20.13 18.23 2.65
C LEU A 306 20.10 16.81 2.07
N ARG A 307 20.69 16.65 0.89
CA ARG A 307 20.85 15.34 0.24
C ARG A 307 22.31 14.95 0.18
N GLY A 308 22.61 13.80 0.79
CA GLY A 308 23.92 13.15 0.71
C GLY A 308 24.20 12.57 -0.67
N ASN A 309 25.48 12.40 -0.97
CA ASN A 309 25.97 11.63 -2.12
C ASN A 309 26.54 10.28 -1.62
N ALA A 310 27.32 9.58 -2.46
CA ALA A 310 27.95 8.30 -2.07
C ALA A 310 28.89 8.41 -0.85
N THR A 311 29.47 9.59 -0.61
CA THR A 311 30.32 9.90 0.55
C THR A 311 29.72 11.10 1.26
N VAL A 312 29.43 10.92 2.55
CA VAL A 312 28.87 11.92 3.47
C VAL A 312 29.74 11.91 4.73
N GLY A 313 31.02 12.24 4.58
CA GLY A 313 31.95 12.40 5.72
C GLY A 313 32.06 13.86 6.17
N GLU A 314 33.04 14.17 7.01
CA GLU A 314 33.33 15.53 7.52
C GLU A 314 33.37 16.60 6.40
N ALA A 315 34.04 16.28 5.29
CA ALA A 315 34.15 17.18 4.14
C ALA A 315 32.81 17.54 3.48
N PHE A 316 31.73 16.77 3.69
CA PHE A 316 30.41 17.06 3.11
C PHE A 316 29.86 18.42 3.56
N LEU A 317 30.04 18.75 4.84
CA LEU A 317 29.54 20.01 5.41
C LEU A 317 30.38 21.20 4.94
N HIS A 318 31.71 21.06 4.96
CA HIS A 318 32.66 22.09 4.50
C HIS A 318 32.51 22.38 3.01
N ASN A 319 32.50 21.36 2.15
CA ASN A 319 32.43 21.53 0.69
C ASN A 319 31.15 22.21 0.21
N ARG A 320 30.09 22.20 1.02
CA ARG A 320 28.79 22.80 0.71
C ARG A 320 28.48 24.07 1.51
N ASN A 321 29.45 24.56 2.30
CA ASN A 321 29.31 25.72 3.18
C ASN A 321 28.02 25.62 4.03
N LEU A 322 27.84 24.49 4.70
CA LEU A 322 26.62 24.19 5.49
C LEU A 322 26.76 24.49 6.98
N ILE A 323 27.97 24.83 7.42
CA ILE A 323 28.30 25.03 8.84
C ILE A 323 27.78 26.39 9.31
N ASP A 324 27.09 26.38 10.44
CA ASP A 324 26.65 27.56 11.17
C ASP A 324 27.67 27.89 12.28
N SER A 325 27.73 29.14 12.72
CA SER A 325 28.54 29.58 13.85
C SER A 325 27.96 29.17 15.21
N LYS A 326 26.73 28.66 15.26
CA LYS A 326 26.10 28.19 16.49
C LYS A 326 26.84 26.97 17.05
N GLU A 327 27.21 27.05 18.33
CA GLU A 327 27.79 25.92 19.05
C GLU A 327 26.75 25.19 19.91
N TYR A 328 26.86 23.87 19.94
CA TYR A 328 26.01 22.99 20.75
C TYR A 328 26.84 22.19 21.74
N LYS A 329 26.29 21.95 22.94
CA LYS A 329 26.93 21.11 23.98
C LYS A 329 26.69 19.62 23.76
N GLY A 330 25.52 19.27 23.23
CA GLY A 330 25.08 17.90 23.02
C GLY A 330 24.16 17.74 21.82
N LEU A 331 23.67 16.51 21.65
CA LEU A 331 22.75 16.12 20.57
C LEU A 331 21.36 16.75 20.73
N VAL A 332 20.96 17.08 21.96
CA VAL A 332 19.71 17.78 22.27
C VAL A 332 19.99 18.96 23.19
N ASP A 333 19.16 20.00 23.14
CA ASP A 333 19.31 21.14 24.04
C ASP A 333 18.78 20.82 25.44
N LYS A 334 17.58 20.23 25.50
CA LYS A 334 16.93 19.79 26.74
C LYS A 334 16.20 18.49 26.50
N MET A 335 16.52 17.46 27.27
CA MET A 335 15.83 16.17 27.16
C MET A 335 14.36 16.25 27.60
N ASN A 336 14.02 17.26 28.42
CA ASN A 336 12.66 17.53 28.86
C ASN A 336 11.71 17.90 27.71
N ASP A 337 12.21 18.41 26.58
CA ASP A 337 11.40 18.75 25.41
C ASP A 337 10.73 17.51 24.78
N PHE A 338 11.20 16.31 25.12
CA PHE A 338 10.62 15.03 24.68
C PHE A 338 9.60 14.44 25.65
N HIS A 339 9.33 15.08 26.80
CA HIS A 339 8.35 14.59 27.77
C HIS A 339 6.96 14.46 27.13
N SER A 340 6.35 13.30 27.25
CA SER A 340 5.02 13.01 26.69
C SER A 340 4.35 11.88 27.47
N GLU A 341 3.07 11.62 27.19
CA GLU A 341 2.35 10.49 27.81
C GLU A 341 3.06 9.13 27.62
N ALA A 342 3.82 8.98 26.53
CA ALA A 342 4.59 7.76 26.22
C ALA A 342 6.04 7.81 26.71
N PHE A 343 6.54 8.96 27.16
CA PHE A 343 7.93 9.17 27.56
C PHE A 343 8.01 10.07 28.78
N ASP A 344 8.25 9.44 29.93
CA ASP A 344 8.39 10.13 31.21
C ASP A 344 9.87 10.26 31.59
N MET A 345 10.36 11.50 31.57
CA MET A 345 11.75 11.84 31.90
C MET A 345 12.12 11.50 33.35
N ALA A 346 11.17 11.54 34.29
CA ALA A 346 11.45 11.23 35.70
C ALA A 346 11.89 9.77 35.91
N LYS A 347 11.62 8.89 34.94
CA LYS A 347 12.04 7.48 34.95
C LYS A 347 13.44 7.26 34.36
N ILE A 348 14.09 8.30 33.86
CA ILE A 348 15.37 8.22 33.17
C ILE A 348 16.49 8.60 34.13
N THR A 349 17.55 7.81 34.14
CA THR A 349 18.73 8.10 34.97
C THR A 349 19.42 9.38 34.51
N LEU A 350 19.87 10.20 35.47
CA LEU A 350 20.53 11.47 35.22
C LEU A 350 21.74 11.37 34.26
N SER A 351 22.46 10.25 34.28
CA SER A 351 23.58 9.99 33.38
C SER A 351 23.18 9.97 31.90
N ILE A 352 22.03 9.40 31.57
CA ILE A 352 21.51 9.35 30.20
C ILE A 352 21.12 10.76 29.74
N ILE A 353 20.46 11.53 30.61
CA ILE A 353 20.09 12.91 30.34
C ILE A 353 21.35 13.74 30.07
N ARG A 354 22.34 13.66 30.97
CA ARG A 354 23.61 14.39 30.84
C ARG A 354 24.37 14.02 29.56
N PHE A 355 24.36 12.74 29.16
CA PHE A 355 24.97 12.29 27.90
C PHE A 355 24.36 12.96 26.67
N TYR A 356 23.03 13.04 26.57
CA TYR A 356 22.37 13.65 25.41
C TYR A 356 22.49 15.18 25.38
N GLU A 357 22.46 15.84 26.54
CA GLU A 357 22.55 17.31 26.65
C GLU A 357 24.00 17.83 26.58
N ASN A 358 24.98 17.03 27.00
CA ASN A 358 26.40 17.41 27.06
C ASN A 358 27.29 16.37 26.38
N THR A 359 26.89 15.89 25.20
CA THR A 359 27.56 14.80 24.48
C THR A 359 29.04 15.07 24.20
N LYS A 360 29.46 16.34 24.06
CA LYS A 360 30.88 16.72 23.91
C LYS A 360 31.76 16.32 25.11
N GLU A 361 31.19 16.11 26.30
CA GLU A 361 31.92 15.69 27.50
C GLU A 361 32.21 14.17 27.52
N TYR A 362 31.70 13.41 26.56
CA TYR A 362 31.77 11.96 26.54
C TYR A 362 32.56 11.44 25.34
N GLU A 363 33.32 10.37 25.57
CA GLU A 363 33.93 9.57 24.51
C GLU A 363 33.07 8.31 24.28
N LEU A 364 32.76 8.02 23.01
CA LEU A 364 32.05 6.81 22.64
C LEU A 364 33.04 5.75 22.16
N GLN A 365 33.10 4.62 22.86
CA GLN A 365 33.88 3.46 22.45
C GLN A 365 32.94 2.28 22.14
N SER A 366 33.29 1.50 21.13
CA SER A 366 32.53 0.30 20.76
C SER A 366 33.41 -0.93 20.68
N HIS A 367 32.87 -2.05 21.16
CA HIS A 367 33.51 -3.36 21.05
C HIS A 367 32.69 -4.24 20.10
N ILE A 368 33.07 -4.24 18.83
CA ILE A 368 32.31 -4.89 17.77
C ILE A 368 32.55 -6.40 17.79
N LYS A 369 31.46 -7.18 17.81
CA LYS A 369 31.48 -8.65 17.71
C LYS A 369 30.58 -9.11 16.58
N TRP A 370 31.19 -9.55 15.48
CA TRP A 370 30.47 -10.15 14.36
C TRP A 370 30.24 -11.66 14.59
N THR A 371 29.02 -12.13 14.33
CA THR A 371 28.72 -13.57 14.27
C THR A 371 29.50 -14.21 13.11
N ARG A 372 29.94 -15.46 13.28
CA ARG A 372 30.84 -16.14 12.33
C ARG A 372 30.31 -16.13 10.89
N TRP A 373 29.03 -16.43 10.70
CA TRP A 373 28.41 -16.47 9.37
C TRP A 373 28.25 -15.09 8.71
N PHE A 374 28.28 -14.01 9.49
CA PHE A 374 28.14 -12.64 8.98
C PHE A 374 29.49 -11.98 8.66
N ARG A 375 30.63 -12.58 9.05
CA ARG A 375 31.98 -12.01 8.81
C ARG A 375 32.27 -11.66 7.34
N PRO A 376 31.87 -12.46 6.33
CA PRO A 376 32.07 -12.08 4.93
C PRO A 376 31.31 -10.80 4.56
N VAL A 377 30.09 -10.62 5.07
CA VAL A 377 29.29 -9.41 4.87
C VAL A 377 29.89 -8.23 5.62
N ALA A 378 30.37 -8.45 6.85
CA ALA A 378 31.06 -7.45 7.66
C ALA A 378 32.31 -6.90 6.95
N PHE A 379 33.09 -7.76 6.29
CA PHE A 379 34.25 -7.34 5.51
C PHE A 379 33.89 -6.41 4.34
N CYS A 380 32.81 -6.72 3.63
CA CYS A 380 32.28 -5.83 2.58
C CYS A 380 31.74 -4.52 3.18
N TYR A 381 31.01 -4.61 4.30
CA TYR A 381 30.45 -3.46 5.01
C TYR A 381 31.54 -2.52 5.53
N GLU A 382 32.64 -3.03 6.10
CA GLU A 382 33.76 -2.24 6.60
C GLU A 382 34.34 -1.36 5.48
N LYS A 383 34.62 -1.96 4.31
CA LYS A 383 35.13 -1.22 3.14
C LYS A 383 34.14 -0.18 2.63
N MET A 384 32.86 -0.55 2.54
CA MET A 384 31.80 0.35 2.09
C MET A 384 31.60 1.51 3.07
N SER A 385 31.45 1.24 4.36
CA SER A 385 31.19 2.24 5.40
C SER A 385 32.34 3.25 5.52
N LYS A 386 33.60 2.79 5.40
CA LYS A 386 34.77 3.67 5.35
C LYS A 386 34.70 4.67 4.19
N ARG A 387 34.20 4.25 3.03
CA ARG A 387 33.99 5.12 1.86
C ARG A 387 32.80 6.05 2.02
N VAL A 388 31.72 5.59 2.66
CA VAL A 388 30.53 6.41 2.91
C VAL A 388 30.81 7.50 3.94
N GLY A 389 31.70 7.26 4.92
CA GLY A 389 32.10 8.27 5.91
C GLY A 389 31.04 8.55 6.99
N GLN A 390 30.09 7.64 7.16
CA GLN A 390 29.07 7.66 8.22
C GLN A 390 29.50 6.69 9.34
N ILE A 391 28.56 6.01 10.00
CA ILE A 391 28.88 4.97 11.00
C ILE A 391 29.79 3.91 10.35
N HIS A 392 31.05 3.88 10.80
CA HIS A 392 32.04 2.89 10.40
C HIS A 392 32.30 1.95 11.57
N LEU A 393 32.17 0.65 11.34
CA LEU A 393 32.47 -0.40 12.30
C LEU A 393 33.53 -1.30 11.69
N GLY A 394 34.66 -1.47 12.36
CA GLY A 394 35.73 -2.37 11.92
C GLY A 394 35.33 -3.84 11.98
N MET A 395 36.29 -4.71 11.62
CA MET A 395 36.13 -6.17 11.74
C MET A 395 36.06 -6.69 13.20
N GLY A 396 36.18 -5.80 14.18
CA GLY A 396 36.02 -6.10 15.61
C GLY A 396 37.24 -6.75 16.25
N GLY A 397 37.06 -7.24 17.48
CA GLY A 397 38.14 -7.87 18.27
C GLY A 397 39.00 -6.92 19.09
N LYS A 398 38.67 -5.62 19.09
CA LYS A 398 39.26 -4.59 19.93
C LYS A 398 38.22 -3.52 20.26
N TRP A 399 38.51 -2.70 21.27
CA TRP A 399 37.79 -1.47 21.49
C TRP A 399 38.18 -0.44 20.43
N GLU A 400 37.18 0.18 19.81
CA GLU A 400 37.35 1.22 18.80
C GLU A 400 36.65 2.50 19.28
N THR A 401 37.44 3.57 19.44
CA THR A 401 36.92 4.91 19.74
C THR A 401 36.24 5.49 18.49
N MET A 402 35.02 5.98 18.67
CA MET A 402 34.30 6.75 17.66
C MET A 402 34.65 8.22 17.80
N HIS A 403 35.46 8.73 16.88
CA HIS A 403 35.79 10.15 16.83
C HIS A 403 34.64 10.93 16.18
N GLY A 404 34.30 12.08 16.76
CA GLY A 404 33.27 12.96 16.23
C GLY A 404 33.24 14.30 16.94
N SER A 405 32.61 15.27 16.31
CA SER A 405 32.38 16.62 16.83
C SER A 405 30.96 17.03 16.49
N ILE A 406 30.27 17.72 17.41
CA ILE A 406 28.94 18.28 17.13
C ILE A 406 29.10 19.64 16.47
N ILE A 407 28.60 19.76 15.25
CA ILE A 407 28.72 20.98 14.43
C ILE A 407 27.32 21.54 14.13
N GLY A 408 27.15 22.86 14.28
CA GLY A 408 25.91 23.53 13.89
C GLY A 408 25.74 23.58 12.37
N ILE A 409 24.51 23.38 11.91
CA ILE A 409 24.14 23.44 10.50
C ILE A 409 23.19 24.61 10.28
N ILE A 410 23.39 25.32 9.16
CA ILE A 410 22.52 26.45 8.76
C ILE A 410 21.07 25.97 8.60
N ASP A 411 20.21 26.44 9.50
CA ASP A 411 18.81 26.04 9.63
C ASP A 411 18.02 26.29 8.31
N GLU A 412 18.28 27.38 7.58
CA GLU A 412 17.57 27.67 6.33
C GLU A 412 17.87 26.65 5.23
N LYS A 413 19.11 26.15 5.18
CA LYS A 413 19.56 25.16 4.20
C LYS A 413 19.06 23.76 4.55
N ASP A 414 19.03 23.43 5.84
CA ASP A 414 18.49 22.14 6.30
C ASP A 414 16.95 22.11 6.30
N GLY A 415 16.30 23.23 6.62
CA GLY A 415 14.84 23.34 6.71
C GLY A 415 14.24 22.86 8.03
N ARG A 416 15.07 22.61 9.05
CA ARG A 416 14.70 22.38 10.46
C ARG A 416 15.35 23.49 11.31
N GLU A 417 14.92 23.62 12.56
CA GLU A 417 15.46 24.61 13.50
C GLU A 417 16.46 23.98 14.46
N ASN A 418 17.48 24.75 14.85
CA ASN A 418 18.55 24.36 15.78
C ASN A 418 19.25 23.04 15.38
N VAL A 419 19.60 22.94 14.10
CA VAL A 419 20.15 21.73 13.50
C VAL A 419 21.62 21.58 13.84
N ARG A 420 21.98 20.35 14.19
CA ARG A 420 23.36 19.92 14.42
C ARG A 420 23.60 18.55 13.79
N ALA A 421 24.83 18.27 13.40
CA ALA A 421 25.29 16.97 12.89
C ALA A 421 26.46 16.42 13.68
#